data_AF-A0A645ISC1-F1
#
_entry.id   AF-A0A645ISC1-F1
#
_cell.length_a   1.000
_cell.length_b   1.000
_cell.length_c   1.000
_cell.angle_alpha   90.00
_cell.angle_beta   90.00
_cell.angle_gamma   90.00
#
_symmetry.space_group_name_H-M   'P 1'
#
loop_
_entity.id
_entity.type
_entity.pdbx_description
1 polymer ?
#
loop_
_entity_poly.entity_id
_entity_poly.type
_entity_poly.pdbx_seq_one_letter_code
_entity_poly.pdbx_strand_id
1 'polypeptide(L)'
;MRAGIRIFEYEKSFMHAKVAVVDGEWATVGSSNIDPFSLLLAKEANLAVRDRLFAGEMRDSLQAAMAEGAHEVAPEDISRQPWHIRLSRWLAYALVRATVGLAGYAQRHWEAKDVRE
;
A
#
# COMPACT_ATOMS: atom_id res chain seq x y z
N MET A 1 -11.25 -4.69 8.82
CA MET A 1 -11.86 -3.35 8.67
C MET A 1 -12.56 -2.98 9.97
N ARG A 2 -11.85 -2.35 10.93
CA ARG A 2 -12.42 -2.01 12.26
C ARG A 2 -12.22 -0.55 12.67
N ALA A 3 -11.66 0.28 11.78
CA ALA A 3 -11.29 1.67 12.06
C ALA A 3 -11.93 2.67 11.05
N GLY A 4 -13.09 2.35 10.49
CA GLY A 4 -13.74 3.19 9.46
C GLY A 4 -13.08 3.14 8.07
N ILE A 5 -12.18 2.18 7.85
CA ILE A 5 -11.49 1.97 6.56
C ILE A 5 -12.43 1.25 5.59
N ARG A 6 -12.63 1.84 4.42
CA ARG A 6 -13.35 1.26 3.28
C ARG A 6 -12.36 0.91 2.19
N ILE A 7 -12.52 -0.25 1.56
CA ILE A 7 -11.63 -0.72 0.49
C ILE A 7 -12.47 -0.90 -0.77
N PHE A 8 -11.94 -0.43 -1.88
CA PHE A 8 -12.58 -0.53 -3.18
C PHE A 8 -11.63 -1.22 -4.14
N GLU A 9 -12.12 -2.23 -4.84
CA GLU A 9 -11.38 -2.93 -5.89
C GLU A 9 -11.83 -2.41 -7.25
N TYR A 10 -10.91 -1.81 -7.99
CA TYR A 10 -11.18 -1.25 -9.31
C TYR A 10 -11.01 -2.33 -10.38
N GLU A 11 -12.04 -2.53 -11.22
CA GLU A 11 -12.13 -3.67 -12.14
C GLU A 11 -12.26 -3.27 -13.61
N LYS A 12 -12.50 -1.99 -13.90
CA LYS A 12 -12.70 -1.51 -15.28
C LYS A 12 -11.47 -1.64 -16.16
N SER A 13 -10.29 -1.42 -15.59
CA SER A 13 -9.02 -1.47 -16.31
C SER A 13 -7.86 -1.60 -15.33
N PHE A 14 -6.65 -1.71 -15.87
CA PHE A 14 -5.45 -1.79 -15.05
C PHE A 14 -5.13 -0.44 -14.38
N MET A 15 -5.26 -0.38 -13.06
CA MET A 15 -4.95 0.82 -12.27
C MET A 15 -3.49 0.78 -11.79
N HIS A 16 -2.62 1.54 -12.45
CA HIS A 16 -1.20 1.64 -12.08
C HIS A 16 -0.85 2.85 -11.20
N ALA A 17 -1.85 3.67 -10.89
CA ALA A 17 -1.70 4.87 -10.10
C ALA A 17 -1.32 4.53 -8.65
N LYS A 18 -0.28 5.18 -8.15
CA LYS A 18 0.15 5.14 -6.74
C LYS A 18 0.09 6.56 -6.23
N VAL A 19 -1.10 6.92 -5.77
CA VAL A 19 -1.44 8.27 -5.35
C VAL A 19 -2.11 8.23 -3.98
N ALA A 20 -1.96 9.31 -3.22
CA ALA A 20 -2.74 9.51 -2.01
C ALA A 20 -3.06 11.00 -1.87
N VAL A 21 -4.23 11.28 -1.29
CA VAL A 21 -4.64 12.64 -0.89
C VAL A 21 -4.87 12.61 0.61
N VAL A 22 -4.33 13.59 1.32
CA VAL A 22 -4.43 13.69 2.77
C VAL A 22 -5.11 14.99 3.14
N ASP A 23 -6.22 14.88 3.88
CA ASP A 23 -7.06 15.97 4.40
C ASP A 23 -7.58 16.98 3.34
N GLY A 24 -7.39 16.68 2.05
CA GLY A 24 -7.64 17.63 0.97
C GLY A 24 -6.65 18.80 0.96
N GLU A 25 -5.50 18.68 1.63
CA GLU A 25 -4.49 19.73 1.71
C GLU A 25 -3.26 19.45 0.86
N TRP A 26 -2.90 18.18 0.74
CA TRP A 26 -1.77 17.76 -0.08
C TRP A 26 -2.02 16.38 -0.67
N ALA A 27 -1.29 16.10 -1.75
CA ALA A 27 -1.33 14.84 -2.44
C ALA A 27 0.07 14.34 -2.75
N THR A 28 0.22 13.03 -2.91
CA THR A 28 1.45 12.40 -3.41
C THR A 28 1.14 11.58 -4.64
N VAL A 29 2.08 11.58 -5.57
CA VAL A 29 2.09 10.71 -6.76
C VAL A 29 3.50 10.19 -6.96
N GLY A 30 3.62 8.92 -7.29
CA GLY A 30 4.94 8.38 -7.61
C GLY A 30 4.94 6.91 -7.98
N SER A 31 6.11 6.31 -7.86
CA SER A 31 6.31 4.89 -8.12
C SER A 31 6.15 4.01 -6.88
N SER A 32 6.04 4.61 -5.68
CA SER A 32 6.08 3.85 -4.43
C SER A 32 4.80 3.08 -4.15
N ASN A 33 4.94 1.79 -3.89
CA ASN A 33 3.85 0.98 -3.35
C ASN A 33 3.74 1.17 -1.83
N ILE A 34 2.55 0.92 -1.27
CA ILE A 34 2.34 0.88 0.18
C ILE A 34 2.74 -0.51 0.68
N ASP A 35 4.03 -0.84 0.56
CA ASP A 35 4.59 -2.05 1.15
C ASP A 35 5.96 -1.77 1.79
N PRO A 36 6.31 -2.49 2.88
CA PRO A 36 7.56 -2.24 3.60
C PRO A 36 8.83 -2.48 2.77
N PHE A 37 8.75 -3.28 1.70
CA PHE A 37 9.91 -3.59 0.85
C PHE A 37 10.22 -2.45 -0.10
N SER A 38 9.19 -1.86 -0.72
CA SER A 38 9.30 -0.65 -1.55
C SER A 38 9.89 0.52 -0.75
N LEU A 39 9.38 0.77 0.47
CA LEU A 39 9.84 1.85 1.34
C LEU A 39 11.29 1.68 1.87
N LEU A 40 11.79 0.44 1.96
CA LEU A 40 13.13 0.14 2.51
C LEU A 40 14.20 -0.12 1.45
N LEU A 41 13.82 -0.57 0.25
CA LEU A 41 14.77 -1.16 -0.71
C LEU A 41 14.76 -0.51 -2.10
N ALA A 42 13.69 0.19 -2.48
CA ALA A 42 13.54 0.69 -3.83
C ALA A 42 13.95 2.17 -3.94
N LYS A 43 14.68 2.52 -5.01
CA LYS A 43 14.94 3.91 -5.43
C LYS A 43 13.63 4.51 -5.97
N GLU A 44 12.67 4.72 -5.10
CA GLU A 44 11.37 5.25 -5.47
C GLU A 44 11.38 6.77 -5.37
N ALA A 45 10.75 7.41 -6.34
CA ALA A 45 10.54 8.85 -6.36
C ALA A 45 9.05 9.11 -6.19
N ASN A 46 8.70 9.80 -5.11
CA ASN A 46 7.38 10.36 -4.90
C ASN A 46 7.47 11.88 -4.94
N LEU A 47 6.54 12.49 -5.65
CA LEU A 47 6.32 13.93 -5.61
C LEU A 47 5.19 14.21 -4.62
N ALA A 48 5.51 14.94 -3.55
CA ALA A 48 4.52 15.49 -2.64
C ALA A 48 4.16 16.91 -3.10
N VAL A 49 2.89 17.13 -3.41
CA VAL A 49 2.34 18.42 -3.85
C VAL A 49 1.46 18.97 -2.73
N ARG A 50 1.90 20.05 -2.11
CA ARG A 50 1.17 20.75 -1.03
C ARG A 50 0.40 21.92 -1.62
N ASP A 51 -0.68 21.60 -2.31
CA ASP A 51 -1.60 22.54 -2.93
C ASP A 51 -3.03 22.02 -2.81
N ARG A 52 -3.95 22.86 -2.34
CA ARG A 52 -5.34 22.44 -2.05
C ARG A 52 -6.16 22.23 -3.33
N LEU A 53 -5.87 22.99 -4.39
CA LEU A 53 -6.58 22.81 -5.66
C LEU A 53 -6.19 21.47 -6.27
N PHE A 54 -4.89 21.21 -6.39
CA PHE A 54 -4.38 19.93 -6.89
C PHE A 54 -4.84 18.75 -6.04
N ALA A 55 -4.80 18.86 -4.71
CA ALA A 55 -5.30 17.82 -3.82
C ALA A 55 -6.80 17.57 -4.01
N GLY A 56 -7.60 18.62 -4.24
CA GLY A 56 -9.02 18.54 -4.57
C GLY A 56 -9.26 17.79 -5.89
N GLU A 57 -8.58 18.20 -6.96
CA GLU A 57 -8.69 17.56 -8.28
C GLU A 57 -8.32 16.07 -8.23
N MET A 58 -7.25 15.73 -7.52
CA MET A 58 -6.83 14.35 -7.33
C MET A 58 -7.87 13.53 -6.56
N ARG A 59 -8.46 14.10 -5.50
CA ARG A 59 -9.50 13.45 -4.72
C ARG A 59 -10.74 13.18 -5.58
N ASP A 60 -11.17 14.17 -6.34
CA ASP A 60 -12.38 14.07 -7.16
C ASP A 60 -12.18 13.04 -8.29
N SER A 61 -10.98 12.97 -8.88
CA SER A 61 -10.58 11.91 -9.82
C SER A 61 -10.64 10.50 -9.22
N LEU A 62 -10.12 10.33 -7.99
CA LEU A 62 -10.21 9.06 -7.27
C LEU A 62 -11.66 8.68 -6.95
N GLN A 63 -12.48 9.64 -6.51
CA GLN A 63 -13.89 9.42 -6.24
C GLN A 63 -14.67 9.00 -7.49
N ALA A 64 -14.39 9.62 -8.63
CA ALA A 64 -14.98 9.23 -9.92
C ALA A 64 -14.57 7.79 -10.29
N ALA A 65 -13.28 7.45 -10.18
CA ALA A 65 -12.81 6.09 -10.43
C ALA A 65 -13.48 5.04 -9.53
N MET A 66 -13.67 5.37 -8.25
CA MET A 66 -14.37 4.52 -7.29
C MET A 66 -15.86 4.36 -7.64
N ALA A 67 -16.54 5.45 -7.96
CA ALA A 67 -17.98 5.45 -8.26
C ALA A 67 -18.30 4.74 -9.58
N GLU A 68 -17.43 4.88 -10.57
CA GLU A 68 -17.71 4.40 -11.91
C GLU A 68 -17.21 2.97 -12.15
N GLY A 69 -16.12 2.54 -11.51
CA GLY A 69 -15.39 1.34 -11.91
C GLY A 69 -14.86 0.47 -10.79
N ALA A 70 -15.24 0.74 -9.55
CA ALA A 70 -14.85 -0.08 -8.42
C ALA A 70 -16.07 -0.63 -7.67
N HIS A 71 -15.89 -1.78 -7.03
CA HIS A 71 -16.84 -2.29 -6.06
C HIS A 71 -16.24 -2.20 -4.65
N GLU A 72 -17.08 -1.96 -3.65
CA GLU A 72 -16.64 -1.93 -2.25
C GLU A 72 -16.44 -3.36 -1.74
N VAL A 73 -15.25 -3.66 -1.24
CA VAL A 73 -14.93 -4.95 -0.64
C VAL A 73 -15.43 -4.96 0.79
N ALA A 74 -16.51 -5.69 1.05
CA ALA A 74 -17.08 -5.76 2.38
C ALA A 74 -16.24 -6.68 3.28
N PRO A 75 -16.15 -6.40 4.60
CA PRO A 75 -15.50 -7.30 5.55
C PRO A 75 -16.05 -8.74 5.48
N GLU A 76 -17.34 -8.86 5.18
CA GLU A 76 -18.07 -10.12 5.07
C GLU A 76 -17.56 -10.97 3.90
N ASP A 77 -17.19 -10.35 2.78
CA ASP A 77 -16.67 -11.04 1.59
C ASP A 77 -15.35 -11.74 1.88
N ILE A 78 -14.53 -11.13 2.75
CA ILE A 78 -13.27 -11.73 3.22
C ILE A 78 -13.56 -12.92 4.15
N SER A 79 -14.58 -12.81 5.00
CA SER A 79 -14.92 -13.84 5.99
C SER A 79 -15.51 -15.12 5.37
N ARG A 80 -16.20 -15.00 4.23
CA ARG A 80 -16.87 -16.10 3.52
C ARG A 80 -15.92 -16.98 2.70
N GLN A 81 -14.63 -16.64 2.67
CA GLN A 81 -13.67 -17.37 1.86
C GLN A 81 -13.40 -18.78 2.43
N PRO A 82 -13.29 -19.80 1.55
CA PRO A 82 -13.00 -21.17 1.97
C PRO A 82 -11.74 -21.27 2.82
N TRP A 83 -11.74 -22.21 3.77
CA TRP A 83 -10.64 -22.41 4.71
C TRP A 83 -9.30 -22.71 4.01
N HIS A 84 -9.33 -23.37 2.84
CA HIS A 84 -8.11 -23.70 2.09
C HIS A 84 -7.44 -22.47 1.48
N ILE A 85 -8.22 -21.44 1.08
CA ILE A 85 -7.66 -20.14 0.62
C ILE A 85 -7.00 -19.40 1.78
N ARG A 86 -7.59 -19.50 2.97
CA ARG A 86 -7.00 -18.90 4.19
C ARG A 86 -5.70 -19.61 4.56
N LEU A 87 -5.67 -20.94 4.47
CA LEU A 87 -4.47 -21.73 4.74
C LEU A 87 -3.36 -21.43 3.72
N SER A 88 -3.68 -21.38 2.43
CA SER A 88 -2.68 -21.09 1.39
C SER A 88 -2.07 -19.70 1.55
N ARG A 89 -2.88 -18.68 1.88
CA ARG A 89 -2.39 -17.34 2.21
C ARG A 89 -1.46 -17.34 3.42
N TRP A 90 -1.81 -18.08 4.47
CA TRP A 90 -0.96 -18.19 5.66
C TRP A 90 0.37 -18.88 5.35
N LEU A 91 0.35 -19.97 4.59
CA LEU A 91 1.55 -20.69 4.15
C LEU A 91 2.44 -19.81 3.26
N ALA A 92 1.85 -19.11 2.29
CA ALA A 92 2.58 -18.18 1.43
C ALA A 92 3.24 -17.05 2.24
N TYR A 93 2.50 -16.47 3.19
CA TYR A 93 3.03 -15.45 4.09
C TYR A 93 4.16 -15.99 4.98
N ALA A 94 3.99 -17.18 5.56
CA ALA A 94 5.00 -17.83 6.39
C ALA A 94 6.28 -18.11 5.59
N LEU A 95 6.14 -18.56 4.34
CA LEU A 95 7.26 -18.80 3.43
C LEU A 95 8.02 -17.51 3.12
N VAL A 96 7.32 -16.44 2.70
CA VAL A 96 7.94 -15.13 2.43
C VAL A 96 8.63 -14.58 3.67
N ARG A 97 8.00 -14.70 4.85
CA ARG A 97 8.59 -14.24 6.10
C ARG A 97 9.85 -15.04 6.48
N ALA A 98 9.84 -16.36 6.27
CA ALA A 98 10.99 -17.22 6.51
C ALA A 98 12.15 -16.89 5.57
N THR A 99 11.89 -16.69 4.27
CA THR A 99 12.94 -16.34 3.30
C THR A 99 13.55 -14.97 3.61
N VAL A 100 12.74 -13.98 3.98
CA VAL A 100 13.21 -12.65 4.39
C VAL A 100 14.03 -12.72 5.69
N GLY A 101 13.57 -13.51 6.67
CA GLY A 101 14.28 -13.72 7.94
C GLY A 101 15.63 -14.41 7.74
N LEU A 102 15.68 -15.42 6.87
CA LEU A 102 16.91 -16.14 6.51
C LEU A 102 17.86 -15.31 5.64
N ALA A 103 17.33 -14.40 4.81
CA ALA A 103 18.13 -13.48 3.98
C ALA A 103 18.79 -12.33 4.77
N GLY A 104 18.55 -12.22 6.08
CA GLY A 104 19.39 -11.40 6.97
C GLY A 104 19.14 -9.88 6.93
N TYR A 105 17.92 -9.43 6.64
CA TYR A 105 17.60 -7.99 6.67
C TYR A 105 17.62 -7.38 8.09
N ALA A 106 17.63 -8.21 9.13
CA ALA A 106 17.67 -7.77 10.54
C ALA A 106 19.08 -7.47 11.08
N GLN A 107 20.15 -7.79 10.35
CA GLN A 107 21.51 -7.80 10.92
C GLN A 107 22.48 -6.75 10.38
N ARG A 108 22.10 -5.92 9.39
CA ARG A 108 23.08 -5.13 8.61
C ARG A 108 23.01 -3.60 8.71
N HIS A 109 22.18 -3.03 9.59
CA HIS A 109 22.09 -1.55 9.71
C HIS A 109 22.09 -0.98 11.14
N TRP A 110 22.45 -1.77 12.18
CA TRP A 110 22.75 -1.21 13.50
C TRP A 110 24.23 -0.82 13.70
N GLU A 111 25.16 -1.32 12.87
CA GLU A 111 26.61 -1.05 12.99
C GLU A 111 27.14 0.08 12.07
N ALA A 112 26.33 1.10 11.76
CA ALA A 112 26.81 2.29 11.03
C ALA A 112 26.68 3.60 11.83
N LYS A 113 26.53 3.52 13.15
CA LYS A 113 26.60 4.69 14.05
C LYS A 113 27.62 4.56 15.18
N ASP A 114 28.56 3.62 15.07
CA ASP A 114 29.59 3.46 16.11
C ASP A 114 30.98 3.17 15.51
N VAL A 115 31.48 4.10 14.69
CA VAL A 115 32.93 4.26 14.47
C VAL A 115 33.27 5.76 14.46
N ARG A 116 33.51 6.26 15.67
CA ARG A 116 34.58 7.19 16.09
C ARG A 116 34.67 8.61 15.50
N GLU A 117 34.54 9.54 16.46
CA GLU A 117 35.29 10.79 16.67
C GLU A 117 35.13 11.95 15.67
#